data_AF-A0A2C9SXC7-F1
#
_entry.id   AF-A0A2C9SXC7-F1
#
_cell.length_a   1.000
_cell.length_b   1.000
_cell.length_c   1.000
_cell.angle_alpha   90.00
_cell.angle_beta   90.00
_cell.angle_gamma   90.00
#
_symmetry.space_group_name_H-M   'P 1'
#
loop_
_entity.id
_entity.type
_entity.pdbx_description
1 polymer ?
#
loop_
_entity_poly.entity_id
_entity_poly.type
_entity_poly.pdbx_seq_one_letter_code
_entity_poly.pdbx_strand_id
1 'polypeptide(L)'
;MHLYAGTGDGPLFNAGSVPAESVESLAVLIAGQPKRSLLDSLDCDPKRDNDIRAGWAARGLVAYAQHLGGAKLNEDIGVALTDLLGDLRHLCDALGVDWDAAVSRSEYDHYCEVRGIL
;
A
#
# COMPACT_ATOMS: atom_id res chain seq x y z
N MET A 1 -0.56 10.49 29.62
CA MET A 1 -0.50 11.06 28.25
C MET A 1 0.80 11.86 28.16
N HIS A 2 1.90 11.19 27.83
CA HIS A 2 3.17 11.86 27.53
C HIS A 2 3.33 11.87 26.02
N LEU A 3 3.13 13.05 25.43
CA LEU A 3 3.47 13.33 24.05
C LEU A 3 5.00 13.41 23.98
N TYR A 4 5.64 12.37 23.44
CA TYR A 4 7.00 12.52 22.94
C TYR A 4 6.92 13.42 21.70
N ALA A 5 7.16 14.71 21.92
CA ALA A 5 7.54 15.64 20.86
C ALA A 5 8.95 15.25 20.37
N GLY A 6 9.04 14.17 19.59
CA GLY A 6 10.20 13.91 18.75
C GLY A 6 10.21 14.96 17.65
N THR A 7 11.27 15.77 17.61
CA THR A 7 11.56 16.68 16.51
C THR A 7 11.44 15.93 15.18
N GLY A 8 10.66 16.44 14.24
CA GLY A 8 10.27 15.76 12.99
C GLY A 8 11.37 15.41 11.99
N ASP A 9 12.65 15.45 12.41
CA ASP A 9 13.88 15.35 11.60
C ASP A 9 14.55 13.97 11.61
N GLY A 10 13.88 12.94 12.16
CA GLY A 10 14.34 11.54 12.04
C GLY A 10 14.25 11.03 10.60
N PRO A 11 15.02 9.97 10.24
CA PRO A 11 14.92 9.37 8.91
C PRO A 11 13.50 8.86 8.64
N LEU A 12 13.03 9.04 7.41
CA LEU A 12 11.78 8.46 6.95
C LEU A 12 12.04 7.07 6.35
N PHE A 13 11.23 6.10 6.76
CA PHE A 13 11.32 4.71 6.34
C PHE A 13 10.35 4.39 5.21
N ASN A 14 10.24 5.27 4.22
CA ASN A 14 9.35 5.07 3.06
C ASN A 14 9.66 3.73 2.37
N ALA A 15 8.64 3.10 1.78
CA ALA A 15 8.86 1.97 0.89
C ALA A 15 9.83 2.35 -0.25
N GLY A 16 10.63 1.38 -0.69
CA GLY A 16 11.57 1.55 -1.80
C GLY A 16 10.84 1.82 -3.12
N SER A 17 11.52 2.48 -4.04
CA SER A 17 10.98 2.69 -5.39
C SER A 17 10.74 1.36 -6.09
N VAL A 18 9.60 1.24 -6.76
CA VAL A 18 9.26 0.11 -7.63
C VAL A 18 9.35 0.60 -9.08
N PRO A 19 10.21 0.01 -9.92
CA PRO A 19 10.41 0.47 -11.29
C PRO A 19 9.32 -0.08 -12.23
N ALA A 20 8.08 0.35 -12.02
CA ALA A 20 6.93 -0.02 -12.84
C ALA A 20 6.27 1.22 -13.44
N GLU A 21 5.97 1.18 -14.74
CA GLU A 21 5.32 2.27 -15.48
C GLU A 21 3.88 1.92 -15.89
N SER A 22 3.52 0.65 -15.76
CA SER A 22 2.18 0.11 -16.06
C SER A 22 1.83 -1.03 -15.12
N VAL A 23 0.55 -1.35 -15.01
CA VAL A 23 0.10 -2.50 -14.20
C VAL A 23 0.70 -3.82 -14.71
N GLU A 24 0.89 -3.97 -16.02
CA GLU A 24 1.58 -5.13 -16.61
C GLU A 24 3.03 -5.24 -16.12
N SER A 25 3.81 -4.16 -16.18
CA SER A 25 5.19 -4.17 -15.69
C SER A 25 5.26 -4.46 -14.18
N LEU A 26 4.30 -3.94 -13.41
CA LEU A 26 4.17 -4.25 -11.99
C LEU A 26 3.85 -5.73 -11.76
N ALA A 27 2.93 -6.30 -12.55
CA ALA A 27 2.56 -7.71 -12.48
C ALA A 27 3.76 -8.62 -12.77
N VAL A 28 4.57 -8.30 -13.78
CA VAL A 28 5.82 -9.03 -14.09
C VAL A 28 6.79 -8.98 -12.92
N LEU A 29 6.99 -7.80 -12.31
CA LEU A 29 7.91 -7.63 -11.18
C LEU A 29 7.50 -8.45 -9.95
N ILE A 30 6.21 -8.51 -9.64
CA ILE A 30 5.72 -9.21 -8.43
C ILE A 30 5.51 -10.70 -8.64
N ALA A 31 5.35 -11.18 -9.88
CA ALA A 31 5.11 -12.59 -10.18
C ALA A 31 6.24 -13.51 -9.68
N GLY A 32 7.49 -13.03 -9.74
CA GLY A 32 8.66 -13.76 -9.26
C GLY A 32 8.95 -13.61 -7.75
N GLN A 33 8.20 -12.75 -7.04
CA GLN A 33 8.48 -12.46 -5.64
C GLN A 33 7.63 -13.36 -4.73
N PRO A 34 8.19 -13.92 -3.65
CA PRO A 34 7.40 -14.64 -2.66
C PRO A 34 6.48 -13.69 -1.90
N LYS A 35 5.38 -14.20 -1.35
CA LYS A 35 4.62 -13.49 -0.33
C LYS A 35 5.49 -13.41 0.93
N ARG A 36 5.71 -12.19 1.41
CA ARG A 36 6.45 -11.91 2.65
C ARG A 36 5.50 -11.62 3.80
N SER A 37 5.91 -11.92 5.02
CA SER A 37 5.20 -11.60 6.26
C SER A 37 6.00 -10.60 7.10
N LEU A 38 5.28 -9.71 7.78
CA LEU A 38 5.87 -8.85 8.82
C LEU A 38 6.43 -9.71 9.96
N LEU A 39 5.85 -10.89 10.21
CA LEU A 39 6.26 -11.83 11.25
C LEU A 39 7.50 -12.67 10.91
N ASP A 40 8.05 -12.56 9.70
CA ASP A 40 9.23 -13.34 9.28
C ASP A 40 10.54 -12.84 9.92
N SER A 41 10.50 -11.78 10.72
CA SER A 41 11.64 -11.21 11.45
C SER A 41 11.23 -10.92 12.89
N LEU A 42 12.14 -11.19 13.83
CA LEU A 42 12.00 -10.75 15.23
C LEU A 42 12.47 -9.32 15.45
N ASP A 43 13.29 -8.80 14.52
CA ASP A 43 13.77 -7.43 14.55
C ASP A 43 12.75 -6.50 13.90
N CYS A 44 12.46 -5.38 14.59
CA CYS A 44 11.66 -4.29 14.04
C CYS A 44 12.51 -3.50 13.05
N ASP A 45 12.19 -3.64 11.76
CA ASP A 45 12.77 -2.86 10.66
C ASP A 45 11.63 -2.16 9.90
N PRO A 46 11.32 -0.89 10.24
CA PRO A 46 10.24 -0.15 9.61
C PRO A 46 10.38 -0.04 8.09
N LYS A 47 11.60 0.02 7.57
CA LYS A 47 11.84 0.11 6.11
C LYS A 47 11.47 -1.19 5.43
N ARG A 48 11.94 -2.32 5.97
CA ARG A 48 11.59 -3.66 5.48
C ARG A 48 10.08 -3.89 5.51
N ASP A 49 9.44 -3.47 6.59
CA ASP A 49 8.01 -3.67 6.79
C ASP A 49 7.18 -2.83 5.81
N ASN A 50 7.59 -1.59 5.56
CA ASN A 50 6.95 -0.73 4.56
C ASN A 50 7.16 -1.26 3.12
N ASP A 51 8.30 -1.89 2.81
CA ASP A 51 8.49 -2.60 1.53
C ASP A 51 7.53 -3.80 1.40
N ILE A 52 7.31 -4.54 2.49
CA ILE A 52 6.37 -5.67 2.50
C ILE A 52 4.95 -5.17 2.25
N ARG A 53 4.53 -4.09 2.93
CA ARG A 53 3.20 -3.47 2.75
C ARG A 53 2.99 -2.97 1.34
N ALA A 54 3.98 -2.30 0.74
CA ALA A 54 3.94 -1.89 -0.66
C ALA A 54 3.79 -3.10 -1.60
N GLY A 55 4.51 -4.20 -1.33
CA GLY A 55 4.37 -5.45 -2.07
C GLY A 55 2.98 -6.10 -1.96
N TRP A 56 2.32 -5.99 -0.81
CA TRP A 56 0.93 -6.44 -0.65
C TRP A 56 -0.05 -5.57 -1.44
N ALA A 57 0.11 -4.24 -1.37
CA ALA A 57 -0.71 -3.30 -2.13
C ALA A 57 -0.56 -3.52 -3.65
N ALA A 58 0.66 -3.74 -4.15
CA ALA A 58 0.92 -4.05 -5.55
C ALA A 58 0.16 -5.30 -6.03
N ARG A 59 0.12 -6.36 -5.21
CA ARG A 59 -0.67 -7.57 -5.51
C ARG A 59 -2.17 -7.29 -5.57
N GLY A 60 -2.67 -6.45 -4.66
CA GLY A 60 -4.07 -6.03 -4.67
C GLY A 60 -4.44 -5.26 -5.94
N LEU A 61 -3.62 -4.28 -6.32
CA LEU A 61 -3.83 -3.48 -7.53
C LEU A 61 -3.77 -4.34 -8.80
N VAL A 62 -2.79 -5.25 -8.90
CA VAL A 62 -2.68 -6.17 -10.04
C VAL A 62 -3.88 -7.10 -10.12
N ALA A 63 -4.35 -7.64 -8.99
CA ALA A 63 -5.53 -8.50 -8.96
C ALA A 63 -6.80 -7.74 -9.40
N TYR A 64 -6.96 -6.49 -8.97
CA TYR A 64 -8.03 -5.61 -9.40
C TYR A 64 -8.01 -5.37 -10.92
N ALA A 65 -6.87 -4.96 -11.46
CA ALA A 65 -6.75 -4.70 -12.90
C ALA A 65 -6.93 -5.97 -13.75
N GLN A 66 -6.47 -7.14 -13.27
CA GLN A 66 -6.72 -8.43 -13.92
C GLN A 66 -8.21 -8.77 -13.96
N HIS A 67 -8.95 -8.41 -12.91
CA HIS A 67 -10.38 -8.64 -12.84
C HIS A 67 -11.16 -7.80 -13.87
N LEU A 68 -10.77 -6.53 -14.07
CA LEU A 68 -11.47 -5.61 -14.99
C LEU A 68 -10.98 -5.70 -16.44
N GLY A 69 -9.66 -5.71 -16.65
CA GLY A 69 -9.04 -5.62 -17.98
C GLY A 69 -8.89 -6.95 -18.72
N GLY A 70 -9.16 -8.08 -18.05
CA GLY A 70 -8.93 -9.41 -18.62
C GLY A 70 -7.48 -9.60 -19.08
N ALA A 71 -7.28 -9.90 -20.37
CA ALA A 71 -5.97 -10.22 -20.94
C ALA A 71 -5.06 -9.01 -21.28
N LYS A 72 -5.50 -7.77 -21.06
CA LYS A 72 -4.71 -6.56 -21.37
C LYS A 72 -4.48 -5.73 -20.11
N LEU A 73 -3.26 -5.81 -19.56
CA LEU A 73 -2.82 -5.08 -18.36
C LEU A 73 -2.01 -3.82 -18.69
N ASN A 74 -2.23 -3.20 -19.85
CA ASN A 74 -1.43 -2.05 -20.30
C ASN A 74 -1.91 -0.71 -19.73
N GLU A 75 -2.75 -0.72 -18.70
CA GLU A 75 -3.26 0.48 -18.05
C GLU A 75 -2.18 1.18 -17.21
N ASP A 76 -2.25 2.50 -17.20
CA ASP A 76 -1.45 3.36 -16.32
C ASP A 76 -1.76 3.06 -14.85
N ILE A 77 -0.73 3.01 -14.01
CA ILE A 77 -0.87 2.67 -12.59
C ILE A 77 -1.77 3.68 -11.87
N GLY A 78 -1.68 4.97 -12.21
CA GLY A 78 -2.47 6.03 -11.58
C GLY A 78 -3.95 5.92 -11.93
N VAL A 79 -4.29 5.53 -13.16
CA VAL A 79 -5.68 5.26 -13.58
C VAL A 79 -6.24 4.07 -12.81
N ALA A 80 -5.56 2.92 -12.86
CA ALA A 80 -6.00 1.71 -12.16
C ALA A 80 -6.17 1.93 -10.64
N LEU A 81 -5.27 2.70 -10.02
CA LEU A 81 -5.34 3.03 -8.61
C LEU A 81 -6.54 3.94 -8.29
N THR A 82 -6.81 4.92 -9.14
CA THR A 82 -7.94 5.85 -8.95
C THR A 82 -9.27 5.11 -9.08
N ASP A 83 -9.39 4.23 -10.07
CA ASP A 83 -10.59 3.41 -10.27
C ASP A 83 -10.80 2.45 -9.09
N LEU A 84 -9.73 1.79 -8.61
CA LEU A 84 -9.79 0.95 -7.41
C LEU A 84 -10.27 1.74 -6.18
N LEU A 85 -9.76 2.96 -5.97
CA LEU A 85 -10.20 3.80 -4.86
C LEU A 85 -11.67 4.23 -5.01
N GLY A 86 -12.13 4.48 -6.24
CA GLY A 86 -13.54 4.74 -6.54
C GLY A 86 -14.44 3.56 -6.20
N ASP A 87 -14.05 2.36 -6.64
CA ASP A 87 -14.80 1.13 -6.37
C ASP A 87 -14.81 0.77 -4.87
N LEU A 88 -13.71 1.01 -4.14
CA LEU A 88 -13.67 0.81 -2.70
C LEU A 88 -14.60 1.79 -1.94
N ARG A 89 -14.80 3.01 -2.43
CA ARG A 89 -15.81 3.94 -1.87
C ARG A 89 -17.21 3.38 -2.05
N HIS A 90 -17.55 2.90 -3.25
CA HIS A 90 -18.84 2.25 -3.50
C HIS A 90 -19.03 1.00 -2.64
N LEU A 91 -17.97 0.23 -2.40
CA LEU A 91 -18.00 -0.91 -1.49
C LEU A 91 -18.26 -0.47 -0.04
N CYS A 92 -17.63 0.61 0.43
CA CYS A 92 -17.88 1.17 1.75
C CYS A 92 -19.34 1.60 1.93
N ASP A 93 -19.92 2.27 0.93
CA ASP A 93 -21.35 2.63 0.93
C ASP A 93 -22.24 1.37 1.08
N ALA A 94 -21.93 0.31 0.32
CA ALA A 94 -22.68 -0.93 0.34
C ALA A 94 -22.55 -1.71 1.66
N LEU A 95 -21.39 -1.61 2.33
CA LEU A 95 -21.11 -2.30 3.60
C LEU A 95 -21.46 -1.47 4.84
N GLY A 96 -21.82 -0.19 4.68
CA GLY A 96 -22.03 0.74 5.80
C GLY A 96 -20.74 1.09 6.55
N VAL A 97 -19.59 1.06 5.87
CA VAL A 97 -18.29 1.47 6.42
C VAL A 97 -18.08 2.95 6.14
N ASP A 98 -17.70 3.72 7.17
CA ASP A 98 -17.34 5.13 7.01
C ASP A 98 -15.97 5.25 6.29
N TRP A 99 -16.02 5.64 5.02
CA TRP A 99 -14.83 5.82 4.18
C TRP A 99 -13.88 6.88 4.74
N ASP A 100 -14.39 8.03 5.17
CA ASP A 100 -13.55 9.15 5.62
C ASP A 100 -12.85 8.81 6.94
N ALA A 101 -13.54 8.09 7.84
CA ALA A 101 -12.92 7.56 9.05
C ALA A 101 -11.82 6.52 8.73
N ALA A 102 -12.05 5.64 7.76
CA ALA A 102 -11.06 4.64 7.33
C ALA A 102 -9.81 5.30 6.72
N VAL A 103 -9.97 6.31 5.86
CA VAL A 103 -8.86 7.08 5.28
C VAL A 103 -8.11 7.83 6.36
N SER A 104 -8.81 8.56 7.24
CA SER A 104 -8.18 9.31 8.35
C SER A 104 -7.32 8.40 9.23
N ARG A 105 -7.82 7.18 9.51
CA ARG A 105 -7.06 6.19 10.27
C ARG A 105 -5.84 5.69 9.49
N SER A 106 -6.00 5.37 8.21
CA SER A 106 -4.92 4.93 7.34
C SER A 106 -3.81 5.98 7.21
N GLU A 107 -4.15 7.26 7.14
CA GLU A 107 -3.19 8.36 7.09
C GLU A 107 -2.36 8.45 8.37
N TYR A 108 -3.00 8.33 9.53
CA TYR A 108 -2.32 8.30 10.82
C TYR A 108 -1.39 7.08 10.95
N ASP A 109 -1.89 5.90 10.59
CA ASP A 109 -1.10 4.68 10.65
C ASP A 109 0.11 4.77 9.69
N HIS A 110 -0.09 5.21 8.45
CA HIS A 110 1.02 5.46 7.51
C HIS A 110 2.03 6.49 8.05
N TYR A 111 1.57 7.59 8.65
CA TYR A 111 2.44 8.58 9.29
C TYR A 111 3.31 7.95 10.38
N CYS A 112 2.74 7.07 11.21
CA CYS A 112 3.48 6.35 12.23
C CYS A 112 4.47 5.33 11.64
N GLU A 113 4.04 4.59 10.61
CA GLU A 113 4.84 3.56 9.93
C GLU A 113 6.10 4.15 9.29
N VAL A 114 5.98 5.27 8.56
CA VAL A 114 7.14 5.90 7.90
C VAL A 114 8.06 6.62 8.87
N ARG A 115 7.62 6.90 10.10
CA ARG A 115 8.45 7.47 11.17
C ARG A 115 9.01 6.43 12.14
N GLY A 116 8.64 5.16 11.99
CA GLY A 116 9.09 4.08 12.88
C GLY A 116 8.61 4.25 14.33
N ILE A 117 7.41 4.79 14.53
CA ILE A 117 6.83 5.05 15.86
C ILE A 117 5.63 4.12 16.19
N LEU A 118 5.50 3.04 15.43
CA LEU A 118 4.52 1.96 15.65
C LEU A 118 5.14 0.79 16.40
#